data_AF-A0A432WL83-F1
#
_entry.id   AF-A0A432WL83-F1
#
_cell.length_a   1.000
_cell.length_b   1.000
_cell.length_c   1.000
_cell.angle_alpha   90.00
_cell.angle_beta   90.00
_cell.angle_gamma   90.00
#
_symmetry.space_group_name_H-M   'P 1'
#
loop_
_entity.id
_entity.type
_entity.pdbx_description
1 polymer ?
#
loop_
_entity_poly.entity_id
_entity_poly.type
_entity_poly.pdbx_seq_one_letter_code
_entity_poly.pdbx_strand_id
1 'polypeptide(L)'
;MNSLEYKIMFKRKLMTNKTQAPSKSKVVEPTLDEYMERLSRLSGESKPAAILRWMGVSASSYSNWKRRGTIPYKTLVNVLIERRISLNWFFAPYAKLEVPVIRDATLQEGTQTYLQRQQLEKGSEREQVIKAYSDCRAILQRNNAQPSENNMRLMIDLYLAVGERVVQKEMVLEQLAQSLSTIDNNADDA
;
A
#
# COMPACT_ATOMS: atom_id res chain seq x y z
N MET A 1 -26.61 60.83 29.65
CA MET A 1 -26.56 59.64 28.79
C MET A 1 -26.02 58.48 29.62
N ASN A 2 -26.82 57.41 29.72
CA ASN A 2 -26.73 56.40 30.78
C ASN A 2 -25.68 55.32 30.47
N SER A 3 -24.89 54.98 31.48
CA SER A 3 -23.87 53.90 31.54
C SER A 3 -24.39 52.49 31.19
N LEU A 4 -25.70 52.34 30.95
CA LEU A 4 -26.36 51.09 30.62
C LEU A 4 -26.24 50.71 29.12
N GLU A 5 -26.04 51.67 28.22
CA GLU A 5 -25.93 51.39 26.77
C GLU A 5 -24.55 50.84 26.36
N TYR A 6 -23.48 51.17 27.08
CA TYR A 6 -22.16 50.58 26.86
C TYR A 6 -22.10 49.09 27.23
N LYS A 7 -23.00 48.63 28.12
CA LYS A 7 -23.08 47.22 28.56
C LYS A 7 -23.78 46.30 27.55
N ILE A 8 -24.46 46.86 26.54
CA ILE A 8 -25.22 46.10 25.54
C ILE A 8 -24.43 45.93 24.22
N MET A 9 -23.47 46.81 23.91
CA MET A 9 -22.64 46.67 22.69
C MET A 9 -21.40 45.76 22.82
N PHE A 10 -20.99 45.38 24.04
CA PHE A 10 -19.86 44.46 24.26
C PHE A 10 -20.29 43.02 24.59
N LYS A 11 -21.50 42.63 24.18
CA LYS A 11 -21.94 41.23 24.14
C LYS A 11 -21.73 40.61 22.75
N ARG A 12 -20.66 41.01 22.04
CA ARG A 12 -20.07 40.16 20.99
C ARG A 12 -19.59 38.90 21.69
N LYS A 13 -20.46 37.89 21.64
CA LYS A 13 -20.20 36.48 21.80
C LYS A 13 -18.78 36.22 21.27
N LEU A 14 -17.80 36.20 22.16
CA LEU A 14 -16.49 35.63 21.89
C LEU A 14 -16.83 34.20 21.47
N MET A 15 -16.85 33.96 20.17
CA MET A 15 -16.70 32.62 19.62
C MET A 15 -15.32 32.17 20.07
N THR A 16 -15.26 31.66 21.30
CA THR A 16 -14.18 30.80 21.72
C THR A 16 -14.21 29.66 20.72
N ASN A 17 -13.20 29.61 19.87
CA ASN A 17 -12.92 28.46 19.05
C ASN A 17 -12.72 27.31 20.05
N LYS A 18 -13.79 26.60 20.38
CA LYS A 18 -13.71 25.40 21.19
C LYS A 18 -12.92 24.45 20.31
N THR A 19 -11.65 24.27 20.65
CA THR A 19 -10.84 23.17 20.16
C THR A 19 -11.73 21.95 20.26
N GLN A 20 -12.09 21.38 19.11
CA GLN A 20 -12.87 20.14 19.08
C GLN A 20 -12.12 19.17 19.98
N ALA A 21 -12.76 18.76 21.07
CA ALA A 21 -12.22 17.68 21.89
C ALA A 21 -11.94 16.53 20.92
N PRO A 22 -10.73 15.93 20.95
CA PRO A 22 -10.41 14.86 20.03
C PRO A 22 -11.50 13.81 20.22
N SER A 23 -12.31 13.60 19.18
CA SER A 23 -13.12 12.41 19.08
C SER A 23 -12.10 11.28 19.23
N LYS A 24 -12.20 10.53 20.33
CA LYS A 24 -11.33 9.38 20.57
C LYS A 24 -11.69 8.38 19.47
N SER A 25 -10.99 8.46 18.33
CA SER A 25 -11.03 7.39 17.36
C SER A 25 -10.59 6.15 18.11
N LYS A 26 -11.37 5.07 18.04
CA LYS A 26 -10.99 3.78 18.63
C LYS A 26 -9.85 3.10 17.84
N VAL A 27 -9.19 3.84 16.97
CA VAL A 27 -8.05 3.36 16.20
C VAL A 27 -6.86 3.41 17.15
N VAL A 28 -6.40 2.24 17.57
CA VAL A 28 -5.16 2.11 18.33
C VAL A 28 -4.03 2.52 17.40
N GLU A 29 -3.53 3.74 17.60
CA GLU A 29 -2.43 4.30 16.82
C GLU A 29 -1.12 3.62 17.25
N PRO A 30 -0.32 3.10 16.30
CA PRO A 30 0.98 2.53 16.64
C PRO A 30 1.90 3.56 17.29
N THR A 31 2.68 3.11 18.26
CA THR A 31 3.69 3.90 18.95
C THR A 31 4.89 4.19 18.05
N LEU A 32 5.71 5.17 18.43
CA LEU A 32 6.97 5.46 17.75
C LEU A 32 7.88 4.22 17.69
N ASP A 33 7.92 3.43 18.75
CA ASP A 33 8.77 2.24 18.82
C ASP A 33 8.28 1.15 17.84
N GLU A 34 6.98 0.97 17.68
CA GLU A 34 6.40 0.06 16.66
C GLU A 34 6.71 0.53 15.23
N TYR A 35 6.66 1.84 14.96
CA TYR A 35 7.09 2.36 13.66
C TYR A 35 8.58 2.16 13.40
N MET A 36 9.42 2.32 14.42
CA MET A 36 10.86 2.03 14.31
C MET A 36 11.13 0.55 14.05
N GLU A 37 10.34 -0.35 14.63
CA GLU A 37 10.41 -1.77 14.31
C GLU A 37 10.02 -2.07 12.86
N ARG A 38 8.99 -1.41 12.33
CA ARG A 38 8.65 -1.56 10.90
C ARG A 38 9.77 -1.03 10.00
N LEU A 39 10.38 0.09 10.38
CA LEU A 39 11.52 0.68 9.66
C LEU A 39 12.77 -0.20 9.73
N SER A 40 13.01 -0.93 10.83
CA SER A 40 14.12 -1.86 10.94
C SER A 40 14.00 -2.98 9.90
N ARG A 41 12.79 -3.52 9.70
CA ARG A 41 12.50 -4.53 8.68
C ARG A 41 12.68 -4.02 7.26
N LEU A 42 12.35 -2.76 7.00
CA LEU A 42 12.51 -2.14 5.68
C LEU A 42 13.97 -1.78 5.36
N SER A 43 14.71 -1.33 6.36
CA SER A 43 16.10 -0.90 6.20
C SER A 43 17.10 -2.07 6.29
N GLY A 44 16.71 -3.19 6.90
CA GLY A 44 17.62 -4.28 7.28
C GLY A 44 18.48 -3.94 8.50
N GLU A 45 18.26 -2.79 9.14
CA GLU A 45 19.08 -2.28 10.23
C GLU A 45 18.43 -2.53 11.59
N SER A 46 19.18 -3.10 12.53
CA SER A 46 18.69 -3.35 13.90
C SER A 46 18.93 -2.18 14.86
N LYS A 47 19.87 -1.28 14.54
CA LYS A 47 20.27 -0.18 15.42
C LYS A 47 19.47 1.08 15.11
N PRO A 48 18.81 1.74 16.09
CA PRO A 48 18.05 2.97 15.86
C PRO A 48 18.85 4.06 15.14
N ALA A 49 20.13 4.24 15.46
CA ALA A 49 20.99 5.21 14.78
C ALA A 49 21.21 4.89 13.29
N ALA A 50 21.28 3.61 12.92
CA ALA A 50 21.41 3.18 11.53
C ALA A 50 20.09 3.33 10.78
N ILE A 51 18.96 3.00 11.42
CA ILE A 51 17.62 3.25 10.88
C ILE A 51 17.41 4.76 10.59
N LEU A 52 17.80 5.63 11.53
CA LEU A 52 17.70 7.08 11.35
C LEU A 52 18.59 7.58 10.22
N ARG A 53 19.80 7.05 10.08
CA ARG A 53 20.68 7.36 8.95
C ARG A 53 20.06 6.93 7.62
N TRP A 54 19.46 5.74 7.57
CA TRP A 54 18.71 5.26 6.42
C TRP A 54 17.52 6.18 6.11
N MET A 55 16.85 6.73 7.12
CA MET A 55 15.81 7.74 6.96
C MET A 55 16.34 9.14 6.61
N GLY A 56 17.66 9.37 6.55
CA GLY A 56 18.24 10.69 6.31
C GLY A 56 18.09 11.68 7.47
N VAL A 57 17.86 11.20 8.70
CA VAL A 57 17.69 12.03 9.91
C VAL A 57 18.83 11.84 10.90
N SER A 58 19.08 12.88 11.70
CA SER A 58 20.10 12.83 12.75
C SER A 58 19.71 11.84 13.85
N ALA A 59 20.71 11.20 14.47
CA ALA A 59 20.49 10.31 15.60
C ALA A 59 19.81 11.01 16.81
N SER A 60 20.03 12.32 16.97
CA SER A 60 19.39 13.13 18.02
C SER A 60 17.87 13.30 17.82
N SER A 61 17.36 13.08 16.62
CA SER A 61 15.93 13.22 16.32
C SER A 61 15.07 12.21 17.07
N TYR A 62 15.53 10.96 17.18
CA TYR A 62 14.77 9.91 17.86
C TYR A 62 14.56 10.17 19.36
N SER A 63 15.61 10.56 20.08
CA SER A 63 15.49 10.92 21.50
C SER A 63 14.55 12.11 21.70
N ASN A 64 14.57 13.08 20.78
CA ASN A 64 13.66 14.22 20.82
C ASN A 64 12.20 13.82 20.60
N TRP A 65 11.92 12.94 19.64
CA TRP A 65 10.57 12.43 19.37
C TRP A 65 10.05 11.59 20.53
N LYS A 66 10.89 10.70 21.08
CA LYS A 66 10.55 9.86 22.23
C LYS A 66 10.24 10.69 23.47
N ARG A 67 11.08 11.69 23.78
CA ARG A 67 10.88 12.61 24.91
C ARG A 67 9.58 13.42 24.77
N ARG A 68 9.21 13.82 23.55
CA ARG A 68 8.00 14.61 23.28
C ARG A 68 6.75 13.73 23.12
N GLY A 69 6.89 12.41 23.02
CA GLY A 69 5.78 11.51 22.72
C GLY A 69 5.15 11.76 21.35
N THR A 70 5.94 12.25 20.37
CA THR A 70 5.44 12.65 19.05
C THR A 70 5.89 11.70 17.96
N ILE A 71 4.99 11.35 17.04
CA ILE A 71 5.33 10.58 15.83
C ILE A 71 5.65 11.55 14.68
N PRO A 72 6.82 11.42 14.02
CA PRO A 72 7.24 12.34 12.96
C PRO A 72 6.61 11.99 11.62
N TYR A 73 5.28 12.08 11.52
CA TYR A 73 4.52 11.66 10.33
C TYR A 73 5.03 12.26 9.02
N LYS A 74 5.33 13.57 9.01
CA LYS A 74 5.88 14.24 7.82
C LYS A 74 7.18 13.58 7.34
N THR A 75 8.09 13.29 8.27
CA THR A 75 9.37 12.64 7.94
C THR A 75 9.13 11.21 7.45
N LEU A 76 8.29 10.44 8.15
CA LEU A 76 7.96 9.06 7.77
C LEU A 76 7.38 9.00 6.36
N VAL A 77 6.36 9.81 6.08
CA VAL A 77 5.70 9.86 4.76
C VAL A 77 6.70 10.21 3.66
N ASN A 78 7.53 11.24 3.86
CA ASN A 78 8.52 11.65 2.86
C ASN A 78 9.52 10.52 2.56
N VAL A 79 10.06 9.87 3.60
CA VAL A 79 11.01 8.76 3.43
C VAL A 79 10.36 7.58 2.71
N LEU A 80 9.12 7.24 3.04
CA LEU A 80 8.40 6.14 2.40
C LEU A 80 8.12 6.45 0.93
N ILE A 81 7.72 7.68 0.58
CA ILE A 81 7.50 8.11 -0.81
C ILE A 81 8.80 8.08 -1.60
N GLU A 82 9.87 8.65 -1.05
CA GLU A 82 11.20 8.67 -1.68
C GLU A 82 11.69 7.26 -2.01
N ARG A 83 11.38 6.31 -1.11
CA ARG A 83 11.76 4.90 -1.25
C ARG A 83 10.71 4.05 -1.97
N ARG A 84 9.65 4.66 -2.50
CA ARG A 84 8.53 3.98 -3.19
C ARG A 84 7.86 2.88 -2.36
N ILE A 85 7.75 3.09 -1.05
CA ILE A 85 7.09 2.18 -0.11
C ILE A 85 5.63 2.61 0.08
N SER A 86 4.72 1.64 0.01
CA SER A 86 3.29 1.87 0.20
C SER A 86 2.97 2.40 1.61
N LEU A 87 2.36 3.59 1.67
CA LEU A 87 1.88 4.19 2.92
C LEU A 87 0.81 3.32 3.59
N ASN A 88 -0.08 2.72 2.79
CA ASN A 88 -1.14 1.84 3.29
C ASN A 88 -0.54 0.64 4.03
N TRP A 89 0.46 0.00 3.41
CA TRP A 89 1.16 -1.12 4.04
C TRP A 89 1.88 -0.69 5.32
N PHE A 90 2.53 0.48 5.31
CA PHE A 90 3.33 0.92 6.45
C PHE A 90 2.48 1.36 7.65
N PHE A 91 1.43 2.16 7.43
CA PHE A 91 0.62 2.72 8.51
C PHE A 91 -0.54 1.79 8.92
N ALA A 92 -1.10 1.05 7.98
CA ALA A 92 -2.30 0.25 8.18
C ALA A 92 -2.16 -1.17 7.60
N PRO A 93 -1.14 -1.96 8.02
CA PRO A 93 -0.82 -3.26 7.41
C PRO A 93 -1.95 -4.29 7.49
N TYR A 94 -2.84 -4.17 8.49
CA TYR A 94 -3.94 -5.11 8.74
C TYR A 94 -5.32 -4.53 8.41
N ALA A 95 -5.39 -3.29 7.91
CA ALA A 95 -6.66 -2.66 7.57
C ALA A 95 -6.80 -2.57 6.05
N LYS A 96 -7.99 -2.93 5.56
CA LYS A 96 -8.36 -2.65 4.18
C LYS A 96 -8.79 -1.19 4.09
N LEU A 97 -7.90 -0.34 3.56
CA LEU A 97 -8.23 1.06 3.31
C LEU A 97 -8.99 1.19 1.99
N GLU A 98 -10.10 1.92 2.03
CA GLU A 98 -10.84 2.27 0.83
C GLU A 98 -10.15 3.42 0.10
N VAL A 99 -9.92 3.26 -1.20
CA VAL A 99 -9.44 4.35 -2.06
C VAL A 99 -10.67 4.99 -2.69
N PRO A 100 -10.99 6.26 -2.35
CA PRO A 100 -12.19 6.90 -2.88
C PRO A 100 -12.05 7.12 -4.39
N VAL A 101 -13.09 6.77 -5.13
CA VAL A 101 -13.19 7.08 -6.56
C VAL A 101 -13.81 8.47 -6.70
N ILE A 102 -12.99 9.46 -7.01
CA ILE A 102 -13.46 10.83 -7.25
C ILE A 102 -14.06 10.87 -8.67
N ARG A 103 -15.37 11.13 -8.77
CA ARG A 103 -16.11 11.16 -10.05
C ARG A 103 -16.19 12.54 -10.69
N ASP A 104 -15.46 13.53 -10.18
CA ASP A 104 -15.54 14.91 -10.64
C ASP A 104 -14.65 15.19 -11.85
N ALA A 105 -15.23 15.74 -12.91
CA ALA A 105 -14.54 16.05 -14.17
C ALA A 105 -13.48 17.16 -14.02
N THR A 106 -13.65 18.05 -13.04
CA THR A 106 -12.73 19.18 -12.77
C THR A 106 -11.44 18.77 -12.03
N LEU A 107 -11.41 17.60 -11.40
CA LEU A 107 -10.20 17.01 -10.79
C LEU A 107 -9.41 16.13 -11.78
N GLN A 108 -9.87 15.99 -13.03
CA GLN A 108 -9.24 15.12 -14.01
C GLN A 108 -7.91 15.66 -14.55
N GLU A 109 -7.60 16.96 -14.51
CA GLU A 109 -6.31 17.44 -15.03
C GLU A 109 -5.10 16.91 -14.23
N GLY A 110 -5.22 16.83 -12.90
CA GLY A 110 -4.19 16.22 -12.04
C GLY A 110 -4.23 14.69 -12.07
N THR A 111 -5.43 14.11 -12.14
CA THR A 111 -5.63 12.66 -12.15
C THR A 111 -5.23 12.05 -13.49
N GLN A 112 -5.39 12.76 -14.61
CA GLN A 112 -4.91 12.34 -15.92
C GLN A 112 -3.40 12.27 -15.96
N THR A 113 -2.66 13.16 -15.31
CA THR A 113 -1.19 13.05 -15.24
C THR A 113 -0.76 11.81 -14.44
N TYR A 114 -1.48 11.48 -13.35
CA TYR A 114 -1.24 10.26 -12.55
C TYR A 114 -1.65 8.98 -13.29
N LEU A 115 -2.81 8.97 -13.93
CA LEU A 115 -3.32 7.86 -14.75
C LEU A 115 -2.50 7.70 -16.04
N GLN A 116 -2.01 8.76 -16.65
CA GLN A 116 -1.14 8.73 -17.83
C GLN A 116 0.25 8.23 -17.47
N ARG A 117 0.75 8.54 -16.26
CA ARG A 117 1.97 7.92 -15.71
C ARG A 117 1.76 6.44 -15.39
N GLN A 118 0.60 6.04 -14.85
CA GLN A 118 0.18 4.63 -14.75
C GLN A 118 -0.02 3.97 -16.12
N GLN A 119 -0.45 4.70 -17.15
CA GLN A 119 -0.60 4.18 -18.52
C GLN A 119 0.73 4.03 -19.24
N LEU A 120 1.73 4.86 -18.92
CA LEU A 120 3.13 4.61 -19.30
C LEU A 120 3.65 3.35 -18.59
N GLU A 121 3.22 3.07 -17.36
CA GLU A 121 3.42 1.78 -16.69
C GLU A 121 2.58 0.64 -17.31
N LYS A 122 1.52 0.89 -18.09
CA LYS A 122 0.80 -0.17 -18.84
C LYS A 122 1.60 -0.77 -20.00
N GLY A 123 2.69 -0.12 -20.42
CA GLY A 123 3.72 -0.81 -21.22
C GLY A 123 4.23 -2.05 -20.49
N SER A 124 4.42 -1.93 -19.17
CA SER A 124 4.73 -3.05 -18.28
C SER A 124 3.56 -4.02 -18.13
N GLU A 125 2.29 -3.60 -18.16
CA GLU A 125 1.14 -4.53 -18.10
C GLU A 125 1.05 -5.42 -19.34
N ARG A 126 1.24 -4.87 -20.55
CA ARG A 126 1.29 -5.66 -21.78
C ARG A 126 2.51 -6.59 -21.82
N GLU A 127 3.67 -6.11 -21.39
CA GLU A 127 4.87 -6.93 -21.23
C GLU A 127 4.70 -8.01 -20.15
N GLN A 128 4.01 -7.72 -19.05
CA GLN A 128 3.68 -8.66 -17.98
C GLN A 128 2.72 -9.73 -18.46
N VAL A 129 1.72 -9.40 -19.29
CA VAL A 129 0.83 -10.39 -19.89
C VAL A 129 1.58 -11.28 -20.88
N ILE A 130 2.48 -10.70 -21.70
CA ILE A 130 3.32 -11.48 -22.62
C ILE A 130 4.26 -12.42 -21.84
N LYS A 131 4.88 -11.92 -20.76
CA LYS A 131 5.74 -12.71 -19.87
C LYS A 131 4.94 -13.78 -19.11
N ALA A 132 3.77 -13.45 -18.58
CA ALA A 132 2.88 -14.39 -17.92
C ALA A 132 2.48 -15.52 -18.88
N TYR A 133 2.15 -15.17 -20.13
CA TYR A 133 1.83 -16.14 -21.16
C TYR A 133 3.00 -17.08 -21.46
N SER A 134 4.22 -16.55 -21.64
CA SER A 134 5.41 -17.38 -21.88
C SER A 134 5.73 -18.29 -20.70
N ASP A 135 5.67 -17.76 -19.47
CA ASP A 135 5.99 -18.49 -18.25
C ASP A 135 4.96 -19.61 -18.00
N CYS A 136 3.66 -19.31 -18.11
CA CYS A 136 2.59 -20.29 -17.92
C CYS A 136 2.67 -21.41 -18.96
N ARG A 137 2.97 -21.07 -20.22
CA ARG A 137 3.14 -22.08 -21.28
C ARG A 137 4.31 -23.02 -20.99
N ALA A 138 5.44 -22.47 -20.54
CA ALA A 138 6.61 -23.28 -20.19
C ALA A 138 6.33 -24.21 -18.99
N ILE A 139 5.59 -23.73 -17.98
CA ILE A 139 5.22 -24.54 -16.81
C ILE A 139 4.27 -25.67 -17.21
N LEU A 140 3.26 -25.42 -18.03
CA LEU A 140 2.34 -26.46 -18.51
C LEU A 140 3.09 -27.52 -19.34
N GLN A 141 3.95 -27.09 -20.26
CA GLN A 141 4.76 -28.00 -21.08
C GLN A 141 5.69 -28.88 -20.23
N ARG A 142 6.37 -28.31 -19.23
CA ARG A 142 7.25 -29.06 -18.32
C ARG A 142 6.49 -30.07 -17.46
N ASN A 143 5.21 -29.82 -17.18
CA ASN A 143 4.36 -30.71 -16.40
C ASN A 143 3.47 -31.61 -17.29
N ASN A 144 3.74 -31.71 -18.59
CA ASN A 144 2.96 -32.51 -19.54
C ASN A 144 1.44 -32.20 -19.51
N ALA A 145 1.07 -30.95 -19.25
CA ALA A 145 -0.31 -30.49 -19.33
C ALA A 145 -0.57 -29.84 -20.71
N GLN A 146 -1.77 -30.03 -21.26
CA GLN A 146 -2.13 -29.41 -22.54
C GLN A 146 -2.29 -27.89 -22.37
N PRO A 147 -1.63 -27.06 -23.21
CA PRO A 147 -1.81 -25.62 -23.19
C PRO A 147 -3.10 -25.21 -23.93
N SER A 148 -4.23 -25.76 -23.50
CA SER A 148 -5.56 -25.36 -23.99
C SER A 148 -5.88 -23.92 -23.59
N GLU A 149 -6.79 -23.28 -24.31
CA GLU A 149 -7.21 -21.89 -24.01
C GLU A 149 -7.71 -21.74 -22.57
N ASN A 150 -8.48 -22.73 -22.08
CA ASN A 150 -8.98 -22.75 -20.70
C ASN A 150 -7.86 -22.93 -19.67
N ASN A 151 -6.93 -23.84 -19.90
CA ASN A 151 -5.79 -24.09 -18.99
C ASN A 151 -4.87 -22.86 -18.94
N MET A 152 -4.59 -22.26 -20.10
CA MET A 152 -3.79 -21.03 -20.19
C MET A 152 -4.48 -19.86 -19.48
N ARG A 153 -5.80 -19.70 -19.64
CA ARG A 153 -6.55 -18.64 -18.96
C ARG A 153 -6.49 -18.79 -17.44
N LEU A 154 -6.74 -19.99 -16.92
CA LEU A 154 -6.66 -20.28 -15.48
C LEU A 154 -5.24 -20.02 -14.93
N MET A 155 -4.21 -20.44 -15.66
CA MET A 155 -2.82 -20.21 -15.28
C MET A 155 -2.47 -18.71 -15.25
N ILE A 156 -2.88 -17.94 -16.26
CA ILE A 156 -2.62 -16.50 -16.33
C ILE A 156 -3.40 -15.75 -15.25
N ASP A 157 -4.67 -16.09 -15.03
CA ASP A 157 -5.49 -15.49 -13.97
C ASP A 157 -4.85 -15.71 -12.60
N LEU A 158 -4.35 -16.94 -12.34
CA LEU A 158 -3.63 -17.25 -11.10
C LEU A 158 -2.26 -16.55 -11.05
N TYR A 159 -1.52 -16.49 -12.16
CA TYR A 159 -0.23 -15.81 -12.26
C TYR A 159 -0.34 -14.31 -11.92
N LEU A 160 -1.42 -13.66 -12.34
CA LEU A 160 -1.68 -12.25 -12.09
C LEU A 160 -2.30 -12.01 -10.70
N ALA A 161 -3.12 -12.94 -10.19
CA ALA A 161 -3.71 -12.86 -8.86
C ALA A 161 -2.68 -13.10 -7.74
N VAL A 162 -1.73 -14.00 -7.96
CA VAL A 162 -0.59 -14.23 -7.07
C VAL A 162 0.44 -13.13 -7.32
N GLY A 163 0.21 -11.96 -6.72
CA GLY A 163 1.14 -10.85 -6.77
C GLY A 163 2.53 -11.22 -6.23
N GLU A 164 3.56 -10.43 -6.56
CA GLU A 164 4.99 -10.68 -6.25
C GLU A 164 5.35 -10.91 -4.77
N ARG A 165 4.37 -10.84 -3.86
CA ARG A 165 4.54 -10.99 -2.40
C ARG A 165 4.34 -12.41 -1.88
N VAL A 166 4.08 -13.39 -2.75
CA VAL A 166 4.00 -14.80 -2.36
C VAL A 166 5.33 -15.47 -2.74
N VAL A 167 6.08 -15.90 -1.72
CA VAL A 167 7.39 -16.59 -1.83
C VAL A 167 7.30 -17.93 -2.59
N GLN A 168 6.13 -18.30 -3.12
CA GLN A 168 5.84 -19.60 -3.70
C GLN A 168 4.99 -19.50 -4.97
N LYS A 169 5.09 -18.40 -5.73
CA LYS A 169 4.35 -18.23 -6.99
C LYS A 169 4.60 -19.37 -7.97
N GLU A 170 5.86 -19.75 -8.19
CA GLU A 170 6.20 -20.91 -9.03
C GLU A 170 5.59 -22.21 -8.48
N MET A 171 5.67 -22.46 -7.18
CA MET A 171 5.16 -23.69 -6.55
C MET A 171 3.64 -23.85 -6.75
N VAL A 172 2.88 -22.76 -6.60
CA VAL A 172 1.42 -22.76 -6.79
C VAL A 172 1.06 -23.02 -8.25
N LEU A 173 1.79 -22.41 -9.19
CA LEU A 173 1.57 -22.61 -10.63
C LEU A 173 1.97 -24.02 -11.08
N GLU A 174 3.04 -24.59 -10.51
CA GLU A 174 3.43 -25.98 -10.74
C GLU A 174 2.37 -26.96 -10.25
N GLN A 175 1.82 -26.73 -9.06
CA GLN A 175 0.79 -27.59 -8.49
C GLN A 175 -0.53 -27.51 -9.27
N LEU A 176 -0.89 -26.32 -9.79
CA LEU A 176 -2.01 -26.16 -10.71
C LEU A 176 -1.74 -26.93 -12.01
N ALA A 177 -0.57 -26.79 -12.62
CA ALA A 177 -0.22 -27.48 -13.86
C ALA A 177 -0.26 -29.01 -13.71
N GLN A 178 0.19 -29.55 -12.59
CA GLN A 178 0.08 -30.99 -12.29
C GLN A 178 -1.38 -31.45 -12.16
N SER A 179 -2.22 -30.63 -11.52
CA SER A 179 -3.65 -30.91 -11.39
C SER A 179 -4.33 -30.93 -12.76
N LEU A 180 -3.99 -29.97 -13.63
CA LEU A 180 -4.49 -29.89 -14.99
C LEU A 180 -4.03 -31.09 -15.85
N SER A 181 -2.76 -31.50 -15.75
CA SER A 181 -2.27 -32.72 -16.44
C SER A 181 -3.04 -33.97 -16.00
N THR A 182 -3.38 -34.10 -14.72
CA THR A 182 -4.16 -35.23 -14.21
C THR A 182 -5.58 -35.24 -14.77
N ILE A 183 -6.18 -34.06 -14.96
CA ILE A 183 -7.52 -33.92 -15.54
C ILE A 183 -7.48 -34.25 -17.05
N ASP A 184 -6.47 -33.76 -17.77
CA ASP A 184 -6.28 -34.03 -19.20
C ASP A 184 -6.12 -35.54 -19.45
N ASN A 185 -5.28 -36.23 -18.66
CA ASN A 185 -5.07 -37.68 -18.79
C ASN A 185 -6.34 -38.50 -18.48
N ASN A 186 -7.15 -38.07 -17.51
CA ASN A 186 -8.42 -38.75 -17.20
C ASN A 186 -9.53 -38.49 -18.24
N ALA A 187 -9.41 -37.41 -19.03
CA ALA A 187 -10.36 -37.09 -20.09
C ALA A 187 -10.09 -37.87 -21.38
N ASP A 188 -8.85 -38.31 -21.60
CA ASP A 188 -8.46 -39.15 -22.75
C ASP A 188 -8.76 -40.65 -22.53
N ASP A 189 -8.99 -41.08 -21.29
CA ASP A 189 -9.31 -42.47 -20.90
C ASP A 189 -10.83 -42.78 -20.82
N ALA A 190 -11.70 -41.81 -21.13
CA ALA A 190 -13.16 -41.91 -21.05
C ALA A 190 -13.85 -41.81 -22.44
#